data_AF-A0A2V8RAF1-F1
#
_entry.id   AF-A0A2V8RAF1-F1
#
_cell.length_a   1.000
_cell.length_b   1.000
_cell.length_c   1.000
_cell.angle_alpha   90.00
_cell.angle_beta   90.00
_cell.angle_gamma   90.00
#
_symmetry.space_group_name_H-M   'P 1'
#
loop_
_entity.id
_entity.type
_entity.pdbx_description
1 polymer ?
#
loop_
_entity_poly.entity_id
_entity_poly.type
_entity_poly.pdbx_seq_one_letter_code
_entity_poly.pdbx_strand_id
1 'polypeptide(L)'
;MKITAALLTTLLLCVSASGKGPITVYLAGDSTMAQKQPDKRPETGWGEELQKFFDEGEVKIENHAQNGRSTRTFIAENRWQAIVAKLKEGDYVFIQFGHNDESKDKGDRYTPPDEYRKNLARFVSDAREKGAIPVLLTPLMRRRFDKQGVFQDTHGEYPDIVRAVAAAERAALIDLHRKSEKVIKEYGPEGSRKLFLQFKPGENPNYPQGVEDNTHFSPLGAEVMAGLAVEGIREQKLGLAKFLKRPPRNERDRRGESKGFGLRLRRRR
;
A
#
# COMPACT_ATOMS: atom_id res chain seq x y z
N MET A 1 60.64 26.92 43.43
CA MET A 1 59.30 27.26 42.90
C MET A 1 59.16 26.67 41.50
N LYS A 2 58.32 25.65 41.32
CA LYS A 2 57.93 25.12 40.01
C LYS A 2 56.42 25.23 39.93
N ILE A 3 55.92 26.10 39.06
CA ILE A 3 54.49 26.29 38.82
C ILE A 3 54.15 25.40 37.62
N THR A 4 53.54 24.25 37.87
CA THR A 4 52.93 23.41 36.84
C THR A 4 51.56 23.97 36.49
N ALA A 5 51.42 24.55 35.30
CA ALA A 5 50.14 24.97 34.74
C ALA A 5 49.37 23.73 34.25
N ALA A 6 48.20 23.47 34.84
CA ALA A 6 47.27 22.47 34.35
C ALA A 6 46.46 23.06 33.19
N LEU A 7 46.62 22.48 32.00
CA LEU A 7 45.81 22.81 30.83
C LEU A 7 44.43 22.16 30.99
N LEU A 8 43.39 22.97 31.14
CA LEU A 8 42.00 22.51 31.16
C LEU A 8 41.50 22.46 29.72
N THR A 9 41.50 21.28 29.11
CA THR A 9 40.98 21.07 27.76
C THR A 9 39.46 20.90 27.82
N THR A 10 38.72 21.97 27.52
CA THR A 10 37.25 21.92 27.40
C THR A 10 36.88 21.18 26.12
N LEU A 11 36.41 19.94 26.24
CA LEU A 11 35.89 19.16 25.12
C LEU A 11 34.49 19.67 24.77
N LEU A 12 34.37 20.51 23.74
CA LEU A 12 33.07 20.84 23.15
C LEU A 12 32.51 19.59 22.45
N LEU A 13 31.56 18.92 23.09
CA LEU A 13 30.66 17.99 22.40
C LEU A 13 29.75 18.80 21.48
N CYS A 14 30.12 18.90 20.21
CA CYS A 14 29.17 19.23 19.16
C CYS A 14 28.09 18.15 19.14
N VAL A 15 26.96 18.42 19.77
CA VAL A 15 25.73 17.67 19.52
C VAL A 15 25.31 18.07 18.10
N SER A 16 25.78 17.30 17.12
CA SER A 16 25.19 17.34 15.79
C SER A 16 23.74 16.88 15.94
N ALA A 17 22.80 17.83 15.84
CA ALA A 17 21.43 17.51 15.56
C ALA A 17 21.40 16.85 14.17
N SER A 18 21.60 15.53 14.12
CA SER A 18 21.26 14.74 12.95
C SER A 18 19.76 14.86 12.77
N GLY A 19 19.32 15.84 11.97
CA GLY A 19 17.99 15.81 11.39
C GLY A 19 17.91 14.50 10.61
N LYS A 20 17.27 13.48 11.19
CA LYS A 20 17.00 12.23 10.48
C LYS A 20 16.21 12.66 9.23
N GLY A 21 16.72 12.31 8.05
CA GLY A 21 16.03 12.59 6.78
C GLY A 21 14.63 11.96 6.75
N PRO A 22 13.83 12.21 5.70
CA PRO A 22 12.46 11.71 5.64
C PRO A 22 12.40 10.19 5.83
N ILE A 23 11.40 9.72 6.55
CA ILE A 23 11.12 8.29 6.71
C ILE A 23 10.74 7.75 5.33
N THR A 24 11.36 6.66 4.90
CA THR A 24 11.00 6.03 3.63
C THR A 24 10.01 4.91 3.87
N VAL A 25 8.92 4.90 3.09
CA VAL A 25 7.97 3.79 3.03
C VAL A 25 8.19 3.06 1.71
N TYR A 26 8.77 1.86 1.81
CA TYR A 26 8.96 0.97 0.68
C TYR A 26 7.69 0.17 0.41
N LEU A 27 7.21 0.18 -0.84
CA LEU A 27 6.04 -0.60 -1.23
C LEU A 27 6.46 -1.84 -2.00
N ALA A 28 6.17 -3.02 -1.45
CA ALA A 28 6.40 -4.32 -2.08
C ALA A 28 5.05 -4.95 -2.44
N GLY A 29 4.78 -5.14 -3.73
CA GLY A 29 3.51 -5.70 -4.16
C GLY A 29 3.39 -5.99 -5.65
N ASP A 30 2.14 -6.19 -6.07
CA ASP A 30 1.76 -6.61 -7.42
C ASP A 30 1.23 -5.45 -8.30
N SER A 31 0.53 -5.78 -9.39
CA SER A 31 -0.01 -4.79 -10.32
C SER A 31 -1.01 -3.83 -9.68
N THR A 32 -1.71 -4.19 -8.62
CA THR A 32 -2.69 -3.29 -8.00
C THR A 32 -2.02 -2.12 -7.27
N MET A 33 -0.73 -2.24 -6.95
CA MET A 33 0.09 -1.25 -6.25
C MET A 33 1.12 -0.56 -7.17
N ALA A 34 1.59 -1.26 -8.22
CA ALA A 34 2.69 -0.85 -9.08
C ALA A 34 2.45 0.42 -9.92
N GLN A 35 3.53 1.17 -10.17
CA GLN A 35 3.52 2.27 -11.13
C GLN A 35 3.26 1.78 -12.56
N LYS A 36 2.37 2.46 -13.29
CA LYS A 36 1.99 2.09 -14.67
C LYS A 36 2.79 2.82 -15.74
N GLN A 37 3.15 2.07 -16.77
CA GLN A 37 3.78 2.56 -17.98
C GLN A 37 2.79 3.39 -18.82
N PRO A 38 3.27 4.31 -19.68
CA PRO A 38 2.40 5.18 -20.48
C PRO A 38 1.36 4.44 -21.33
N ASP A 39 1.72 3.27 -21.88
CA ASP A 39 0.86 2.41 -22.71
C ASP A 39 -0.22 1.66 -21.92
N LYS A 40 -0.16 1.70 -20.58
CA LYS A 40 -1.19 1.14 -19.69
C LYS A 40 -2.10 2.21 -19.10
N ARG A 41 -1.84 3.49 -19.35
CA ARG A 41 -2.71 4.55 -18.81
C ARG A 41 -4.12 4.45 -19.41
N PRO A 42 -5.18 4.74 -18.65
CA PRO A 42 -5.17 5.35 -17.32
C PRO A 42 -5.20 4.33 -16.17
N GLU A 43 -4.79 3.08 -16.39
CA GLU A 43 -4.53 2.18 -15.26
C GLU A 43 -3.58 2.86 -14.28
N THR A 44 -3.85 2.73 -12.99
CA THR A 44 -3.04 3.33 -11.91
C THR A 44 -2.95 2.35 -10.75
N GLY A 45 -1.75 2.10 -10.25
CA GLY A 45 -1.58 1.36 -9.00
C GLY A 45 -1.84 2.27 -7.80
N TRP A 46 -2.49 1.77 -6.74
CA TRP A 46 -2.80 2.58 -5.56
C TRP A 46 -1.54 3.14 -4.88
N GLY A 47 -0.39 2.48 -5.02
CA GLY A 47 0.89 2.96 -4.50
C GLY A 47 1.35 4.28 -5.15
N GLU A 48 0.91 4.59 -6.37
CA GLU A 48 1.19 5.88 -7.03
C GLU A 48 0.49 7.06 -6.33
N GLU A 49 -0.61 6.79 -5.64
CA GLU A 49 -1.47 7.79 -5.01
C GLU A 49 -1.06 8.07 -3.56
N LEU A 50 -0.26 7.18 -2.94
CA LEU A 50 0.02 7.21 -1.51
C LEU A 50 0.83 8.45 -1.08
N GLN A 51 1.78 8.93 -1.89
CA GLN A 51 2.62 10.10 -1.55
C GLN A 51 1.78 11.36 -1.30
N LYS A 52 0.62 11.49 -1.97
CA LYS A 52 -0.27 12.66 -1.86
C LYS A 52 -0.76 12.90 -0.44
N PHE A 53 -0.82 11.84 0.38
CA PHE A 53 -1.29 11.89 1.77
C PHE A 53 -0.22 12.32 2.77
N PHE A 54 1.04 12.47 2.35
CA PHE A 54 2.16 12.83 3.23
C PHE A 54 2.87 14.10 2.79
N ASP A 55 3.47 14.81 3.74
CA ASP A 55 4.46 15.84 3.43
C ASP A 55 5.75 15.18 2.90
N GLU A 56 6.24 15.64 1.75
CA GLU A 56 7.42 15.07 1.08
C GLU A 56 8.72 15.35 1.86
N GLY A 57 8.74 16.36 2.73
CA GLY A 57 9.86 16.63 3.63
C GLY A 57 9.95 15.65 4.81
N GLU A 58 8.85 14.97 5.14
CA GLU A 58 8.73 14.09 6.31
C GLU A 58 8.70 12.61 5.92
N VAL A 59 7.99 12.28 4.84
CA VAL A 59 7.81 10.89 4.38
C VAL A 59 7.97 10.80 2.86
N LYS A 60 8.79 9.85 2.43
CA LYS A 60 9.00 9.50 1.03
C LYS A 60 8.44 8.11 0.74
N ILE A 61 7.64 7.98 -0.32
CA ILE A 61 7.18 6.69 -0.82
C ILE A 61 8.14 6.19 -1.91
N GLU A 62 8.68 4.99 -1.74
CA GLU A 62 9.48 4.31 -2.77
C GLU A 62 8.73 3.06 -3.24
N ASN A 63 8.07 3.16 -4.39
CA ASN A 63 7.21 2.10 -4.91
C ASN A 63 8.00 1.08 -5.74
N HIS A 64 8.17 -0.13 -5.20
CA HIS A 64 8.87 -1.26 -5.84
C HIS A 64 7.90 -2.35 -6.32
N ALA A 65 6.59 -2.12 -6.20
CA ALA A 65 5.60 -3.07 -6.70
C ALA A 65 5.71 -3.24 -8.21
N GLN A 66 5.44 -4.46 -8.67
CA GLN A 66 5.60 -4.81 -10.07
C GLN A 66 4.44 -5.67 -10.58
N ASN A 67 3.97 -5.34 -11.77
CA ASN A 67 2.91 -6.08 -12.45
C ASN A 67 3.20 -7.59 -12.53
N GLY A 68 2.20 -8.40 -12.23
CA GLY A 68 2.24 -9.86 -12.37
C GLY A 68 3.06 -10.60 -11.31
N ARG A 69 3.66 -9.90 -10.34
CA ARG A 69 4.49 -10.56 -9.33
C ARG A 69 3.64 -11.16 -8.22
N SER A 70 3.96 -12.40 -7.90
CA SER A 70 3.65 -13.07 -6.64
C SER A 70 4.82 -12.96 -5.66
N THR A 71 4.63 -13.34 -4.40
CA THR A 71 5.72 -13.39 -3.41
C THR A 71 6.91 -14.22 -3.93
N ARG A 72 6.66 -15.37 -4.56
CA ARG A 72 7.68 -16.24 -5.14
C ARG A 72 8.48 -15.54 -6.24
N THR A 73 7.80 -14.98 -7.24
CA THR A 73 8.49 -14.30 -8.36
C THR A 73 9.21 -13.02 -7.90
N PHE A 74 8.67 -12.32 -6.90
CA PHE A 74 9.29 -11.11 -6.36
C PHE A 74 10.62 -11.41 -5.65
N ILE A 75 10.71 -12.57 -4.99
CA ILE A 75 11.96 -13.11 -4.45
C ILE A 75 12.88 -13.59 -5.58
N ALA A 76 12.38 -14.43 -6.49
CA ALA A 76 13.18 -15.03 -7.55
C ALA A 76 13.85 -14.00 -8.47
N GLU A 77 13.20 -12.85 -8.68
CA GLU A 77 13.73 -11.74 -9.48
C GLU A 77 14.60 -10.75 -8.68
N ASN A 78 14.97 -11.07 -7.44
CA ASN A 78 15.74 -10.21 -6.53
C ASN A 78 15.13 -8.84 -6.23
N ARG A 79 13.81 -8.66 -6.44
CA ARG A 79 13.13 -7.39 -6.15
C ARG A 79 13.00 -7.15 -4.66
N TRP A 80 12.76 -8.22 -3.90
CA TRP A 80 12.80 -8.14 -2.44
C TRP A 80 14.18 -7.71 -1.92
N GLN A 81 15.23 -8.33 -2.43
CA GLN A 81 16.61 -8.03 -2.06
C GLN A 81 16.97 -6.57 -2.40
N ALA A 82 16.47 -6.03 -3.50
CA ALA A 82 16.66 -4.63 -3.88
C ALA A 82 16.05 -3.64 -2.86
N ILE A 83 14.94 -4.01 -2.20
CA ILE A 83 14.37 -3.23 -1.09
C ILE A 83 15.26 -3.38 0.15
N VAL A 84 15.53 -4.62 0.57
CA VAL A 84 16.31 -4.94 1.80
C VAL A 84 17.68 -4.27 1.80
N ALA A 85 18.34 -4.16 0.64
CA ALA A 85 19.63 -3.51 0.50
C ALA A 85 19.61 -1.99 0.79
N LYS A 86 18.43 -1.34 0.71
CA LYS A 86 18.26 0.11 0.92
C LYS A 86 17.70 0.48 2.29
N LEU A 87 17.08 -0.48 2.98
CA LEU A 87 16.39 -0.23 4.25
C LEU A 87 17.32 0.34 5.31
N LYS A 88 16.79 1.32 6.06
CA LYS A 88 17.42 1.90 7.24
C LYS A 88 16.51 1.74 8.44
N GLU A 89 17.09 1.89 9.63
CA GLU A 89 16.35 1.87 10.88
C GLU A 89 15.24 2.94 10.88
N GLY A 90 14.00 2.51 11.17
CA GLY A 90 12.83 3.38 11.23
C GLY A 90 12.08 3.57 9.90
N ASP A 91 12.61 3.04 8.78
CA ASP A 91 11.84 2.95 7.53
C ASP A 91 10.66 1.98 7.69
N TYR A 92 9.64 2.12 6.84
CA TYR A 92 8.52 1.21 6.76
C TYR A 92 8.58 0.36 5.50
N VAL A 93 8.09 -0.88 5.59
CA VAL A 93 7.90 -1.74 4.41
C VAL A 93 6.46 -2.23 4.37
N PHE A 94 5.70 -1.76 3.39
CA PHE A 94 4.33 -2.17 3.15
C PHE A 94 4.32 -3.32 2.16
N ILE A 95 3.82 -4.47 2.60
CA ILE A 95 3.90 -5.74 1.86
C ILE A 95 2.48 -6.17 1.51
N GLN A 96 2.14 -6.17 0.23
CA GLN A 96 0.81 -6.57 -0.28
C GLN A 96 0.92 -7.48 -1.51
N PHE A 97 0.62 -8.76 -1.31
CA PHE A 97 0.59 -9.78 -2.37
C PHE A 97 -0.66 -10.66 -2.22
N GLY A 98 -0.91 -11.54 -3.19
CA GLY A 98 -2.04 -12.46 -3.17
C GLY A 98 -2.64 -12.72 -4.55
N HIS A 99 -2.84 -11.66 -5.36
CA HIS A 99 -3.53 -11.78 -6.66
C HIS A 99 -2.89 -12.79 -7.61
N ASN A 100 -1.55 -12.79 -7.67
CA ASN A 100 -0.80 -13.70 -8.52
C ASN A 100 -0.44 -15.00 -7.78
N ASP A 101 -0.28 -14.94 -6.46
CA ASP A 101 0.01 -16.09 -5.61
C ASP A 101 -1.09 -17.14 -5.68
N GLU A 102 -2.36 -16.73 -5.74
CA GLU A 102 -3.53 -17.62 -5.78
C GLU A 102 -3.87 -18.18 -7.17
N SER A 103 -3.21 -17.70 -8.23
CA SER A 103 -3.52 -18.04 -9.61
C SER A 103 -3.00 -19.43 -10.00
N LYS A 104 -3.64 -20.50 -9.52
CA LYS A 104 -3.25 -21.91 -9.74
C LYS A 104 -3.05 -22.28 -11.21
N ASP A 105 -3.80 -21.66 -12.11
CA ASP A 105 -3.71 -21.87 -13.57
C ASP A 105 -2.49 -21.16 -14.21
N LYS A 106 -1.83 -20.26 -13.47
CA LYS A 106 -0.65 -19.51 -13.90
C LYS A 106 0.58 -20.02 -13.17
N GLY A 107 1.06 -21.19 -13.58
CA GLY A 107 2.17 -21.89 -12.92
C GLY A 107 3.47 -21.08 -12.82
N ASP A 108 3.68 -20.09 -13.68
CA ASP A 108 4.82 -19.16 -13.65
C ASP A 108 4.83 -18.26 -12.40
N ARG A 109 3.65 -17.92 -11.88
CA ARG A 109 3.49 -16.99 -10.76
C ARG A 109 2.74 -17.56 -9.54
N TYR A 110 2.05 -18.69 -9.68
CA TYR A 110 1.36 -19.36 -8.56
C TYR A 110 2.31 -19.61 -7.39
N THR A 111 1.88 -19.28 -6.17
CA THR A 111 2.61 -19.57 -4.93
C THR A 111 1.70 -20.42 -4.04
N PRO A 112 2.05 -21.69 -3.76
CA PRO A 112 1.28 -22.52 -2.83
C PRO A 112 1.10 -21.87 -1.45
N PRO A 113 -0.03 -22.08 -0.75
CA PRO A 113 -0.33 -21.47 0.55
C PRO A 113 0.80 -21.54 1.58
N ASP A 114 1.45 -22.70 1.72
CA ASP A 114 2.56 -22.88 2.66
C ASP A 114 3.81 -22.09 2.28
N GLU A 115 4.09 -21.99 0.97
CA GLU A 115 5.21 -21.18 0.48
C GLU A 115 4.90 -19.68 0.63
N TYR A 116 3.67 -19.27 0.33
CA TYR A 116 3.19 -17.90 0.53
C TYR A 116 3.34 -17.46 1.99
N ARG A 117 2.92 -18.31 2.95
CA ARG A 117 3.12 -18.09 4.39
C ARG A 117 4.59 -17.89 4.74
N LYS A 118 5.47 -18.79 4.27
CA LYS A 118 6.92 -18.72 4.52
C LYS A 118 7.53 -17.45 3.93
N ASN A 119 7.11 -17.07 2.73
CA ASN A 119 7.60 -15.86 2.05
C ASN A 119 7.20 -14.59 2.81
N LEU A 120 5.96 -14.49 3.30
CA LEU A 120 5.50 -13.36 4.11
C LEU A 120 6.27 -13.27 5.43
N ALA A 121 6.46 -14.40 6.14
CA ALA A 121 7.24 -14.43 7.38
C ALA A 121 8.70 -14.01 7.13
N ARG A 122 9.30 -14.47 6.04
CA ARG A 122 10.63 -14.02 5.59
C ARG A 122 10.67 -12.51 5.37
N PHE A 123 9.71 -11.93 4.65
CA PHE A 123 9.69 -10.48 4.40
C PHE A 123 9.62 -9.67 5.70
N VAL A 124 8.87 -10.16 6.69
CA VAL A 124 8.81 -9.55 8.02
C VAL A 124 10.16 -9.65 8.75
N SER A 125 10.81 -10.83 8.74
CA SER A 125 12.12 -11.03 9.37
C SER A 125 13.19 -10.15 8.74
N ASP A 126 13.35 -10.23 7.41
CA ASP A 126 14.38 -9.51 6.66
C ASP A 126 14.26 -7.97 6.87
N ALA A 127 13.03 -7.43 6.95
CA ALA A 127 12.82 -6.01 7.26
C ALA A 127 13.25 -5.64 8.68
N ARG A 128 12.90 -6.46 9.68
CA ARG A 128 13.27 -6.23 11.09
C ARG A 128 14.77 -6.32 11.31
N GLU A 129 15.46 -7.21 10.62
CA GLU A 129 16.92 -7.33 10.66
C GLU A 129 17.62 -6.04 10.20
N LYS A 130 16.95 -5.21 9.39
CA LYS A 130 17.43 -3.88 8.98
C LYS A 130 16.95 -2.74 9.90
N GLY A 131 16.24 -3.06 10.98
CA GLY A 131 15.61 -2.07 11.86
C GLY A 131 14.40 -1.37 11.24
N ALA A 132 13.90 -1.86 10.10
CA ALA A 132 12.69 -1.34 9.47
C ALA A 132 11.43 -1.95 10.10
N ILE A 133 10.29 -1.30 9.87
CA ILE A 133 8.98 -1.64 10.44
C ILE A 133 8.12 -2.30 9.34
N PRO A 134 7.95 -3.63 9.35
CA PRO A 134 7.10 -4.30 8.39
C PRO A 134 5.62 -4.10 8.71
N VAL A 135 4.83 -3.84 7.67
CA VAL A 135 3.37 -3.76 7.72
C VAL A 135 2.82 -4.69 6.65
N LEU A 136 2.04 -5.68 7.07
CA LEU A 136 1.38 -6.60 6.15
C LEU A 136 0.03 -6.02 5.73
N LEU A 137 -0.28 -6.13 4.44
CA LEU A 137 -1.55 -5.73 3.88
C LEU A 137 -2.15 -6.92 3.13
N THR A 138 -3.40 -7.26 3.43
CA THR A 138 -4.14 -8.28 2.67
C THR A 138 -4.34 -7.81 1.22
N PRO A 139 -4.48 -8.71 0.23
CA PRO A 139 -4.78 -8.28 -1.14
C PRO A 139 -6.11 -7.53 -1.21
N LEU A 140 -6.17 -6.48 -2.03
CA LEU A 140 -7.40 -5.76 -2.34
C LEU A 140 -8.42 -6.66 -3.06
N MET A 141 -9.72 -6.39 -2.90
CA MET A 141 -10.77 -7.14 -3.56
C MET A 141 -10.78 -6.93 -5.08
N ARG A 142 -11.07 -8.01 -5.82
CA ARG A 142 -11.52 -7.91 -7.21
C ARG A 142 -13.00 -7.54 -7.23
N ARG A 143 -13.42 -6.80 -8.25
CA ARG A 143 -14.84 -6.52 -8.49
C ARG A 143 -15.53 -7.75 -9.07
N ARG A 144 -16.32 -8.46 -8.26
CA ARG A 144 -17.14 -9.56 -8.77
C ARG A 144 -18.51 -9.55 -8.11
N PHE A 145 -19.52 -9.64 -8.96
CA PHE A 145 -20.92 -9.75 -8.55
C PHE A 145 -21.55 -10.90 -9.34
N ASP A 146 -22.46 -11.63 -8.72
CA ASP A 146 -23.30 -12.59 -9.43
C ASP A 146 -24.45 -11.90 -10.20
N LYS A 147 -25.30 -12.71 -10.85
CA LYS A 147 -26.43 -12.21 -11.65
C LYS A 147 -27.48 -11.47 -10.81
N GLN A 148 -27.49 -11.67 -9.50
CA GLN A 148 -28.39 -11.03 -8.54
C GLN A 148 -27.76 -9.75 -7.94
N GLY A 149 -26.53 -9.42 -8.32
CA GLY A 149 -25.81 -8.26 -7.80
C GLY A 149 -25.19 -8.48 -6.42
N VAL A 150 -25.05 -9.73 -5.97
CA VAL A 150 -24.39 -10.06 -4.71
C VAL A 150 -22.89 -10.16 -4.93
N PHE A 151 -22.11 -9.50 -4.07
CA PHE A 151 -20.65 -9.48 -4.15
C PHE A 151 -20.06 -10.88 -3.87
N GLN A 152 -19.02 -11.25 -4.61
CA GLN A 152 -18.37 -12.57 -4.54
C GLN A 152 -16.85 -12.40 -4.35
N ASP A 153 -16.31 -12.95 -3.27
CA ASP A 153 -14.85 -13.00 -3.06
C ASP A 153 -14.18 -13.96 -4.06
N THR A 154 -12.94 -13.67 -4.43
CA THR A 154 -12.13 -14.46 -5.36
C THR A 154 -10.77 -14.89 -4.81
N HIS A 155 -10.40 -14.45 -3.61
CA HIS A 155 -9.02 -14.58 -3.11
C HIS A 155 -8.78 -15.82 -2.25
N GLY A 156 -9.81 -16.64 -2.02
CA GLY A 156 -9.70 -17.88 -1.26
C GLY A 156 -9.06 -17.67 0.11
N GLU A 157 -8.08 -18.51 0.45
CA GLU A 157 -7.42 -18.52 1.77
C GLU A 157 -6.32 -17.45 1.93
N TYR A 158 -5.87 -16.80 0.86
CA TYR A 158 -4.70 -15.92 0.89
C TYR A 158 -4.84 -14.72 1.84
N PRO A 159 -5.99 -14.01 1.91
CA PRO A 159 -6.20 -12.95 2.89
C PRO A 159 -6.08 -13.45 4.33
N ASP A 160 -6.60 -14.64 4.63
CA ASP A 160 -6.54 -15.22 5.98
C ASP A 160 -5.12 -15.67 6.34
N ILE A 161 -4.32 -16.13 5.36
CA ILE A 161 -2.90 -16.39 5.57
C ILE A 161 -2.17 -15.11 5.96
N VAL A 162 -2.43 -13.97 5.28
CA VAL A 162 -1.82 -12.68 5.65
C VAL A 162 -2.19 -12.29 7.08
N ARG A 163 -3.47 -12.39 7.45
CA ARG A 163 -3.96 -12.10 8.81
C ARG A 163 -3.26 -13.00 9.85
N ALA A 164 -3.14 -14.28 9.56
CA ALA A 164 -2.50 -15.25 10.44
C ALA A 164 -0.99 -14.97 10.60
N VAL A 165 -0.27 -14.66 9.52
CA VAL A 165 1.15 -14.29 9.57
C VAL A 165 1.34 -12.99 10.35
N ALA A 166 0.52 -11.97 10.12
CA ALA A 166 0.61 -10.71 10.86
C ALA A 166 0.46 -10.93 12.37
N ALA A 167 -0.49 -11.77 12.77
CA ALA A 167 -0.69 -12.14 14.18
C ALA A 167 0.49 -12.93 14.75
N ALA A 168 0.94 -13.98 14.05
CA ALA A 168 2.04 -14.84 14.50
C ALA A 168 3.34 -14.07 14.65
N GLU A 169 3.65 -13.21 13.67
CA GLU A 169 4.85 -12.39 13.65
C GLU A 169 4.72 -11.11 14.46
N ARG A 170 3.53 -10.78 14.99
CA ARG A 170 3.24 -9.48 15.64
C ARG A 170 3.59 -8.29 14.75
N ALA A 171 3.35 -8.42 13.44
CA ALA A 171 3.47 -7.32 12.49
C ALA A 171 2.15 -6.55 12.43
N ALA A 172 2.21 -5.25 12.14
CA ALA A 172 0.99 -4.48 11.92
C ALA A 172 0.24 -4.99 10.69
N LEU A 173 -1.09 -4.98 10.75
CA LEU A 173 -1.97 -5.44 9.68
C LEU A 173 -2.88 -4.32 9.20
N ILE A 174 -2.85 -4.01 7.91
CA ILE A 174 -3.88 -3.21 7.26
C ILE A 174 -4.74 -4.14 6.38
N ASP A 175 -5.96 -4.43 6.85
CA ASP A 175 -6.91 -5.35 6.19
C ASP A 175 -7.62 -4.67 5.01
N LEU A 176 -6.87 -4.43 3.94
CA LEU A 176 -7.37 -3.85 2.68
C LEU A 176 -8.45 -4.72 2.02
N HIS A 177 -8.46 -6.02 2.26
CA HIS A 177 -9.42 -6.97 1.70
C HIS A 177 -10.83 -6.65 2.20
N ARG A 178 -11.03 -6.60 3.53
CA ARG A 178 -12.34 -6.22 4.11
C ARG A 178 -12.70 -4.77 3.83
N LYS A 179 -11.72 -3.86 3.86
CA LYS A 179 -11.97 -2.43 3.60
C LYS A 179 -12.44 -2.18 2.17
N SER A 180 -11.79 -2.80 1.18
CA SER A 180 -12.16 -2.64 -0.23
C SER A 180 -13.48 -3.36 -0.56
N GLU A 181 -13.78 -4.50 0.07
CA GLU A 181 -15.10 -5.14 -0.05
C GLU A 181 -16.22 -4.16 0.30
N LYS A 182 -16.10 -3.50 1.45
CA LYS A 182 -17.09 -2.53 1.93
C LYS A 182 -17.30 -1.42 0.91
N VAL A 183 -16.23 -0.82 0.40
CA VAL A 183 -16.29 0.24 -0.62
C VAL A 183 -16.97 -0.25 -1.90
N ILE A 184 -16.58 -1.43 -2.40
CA ILE A 184 -17.14 -1.97 -3.65
C ILE A 184 -18.64 -2.25 -3.49
N LYS A 185 -19.06 -2.80 -2.35
CA LYS A 185 -20.49 -3.04 -2.04
C LYS A 185 -21.28 -1.74 -1.90
N GLU A 186 -20.71 -0.71 -1.28
CA GLU A 186 -21.34 0.62 -1.16
C GLU A 186 -21.57 1.29 -2.52
N TYR A 187 -20.63 1.13 -3.45
CA TYR A 187 -20.78 1.59 -4.84
C TYR A 187 -21.76 0.73 -5.64
N GLY A 188 -21.95 -0.53 -5.26
CA GLY A 188 -22.77 -1.52 -5.95
C GLY A 188 -22.20 -1.94 -7.32
N PRO A 189 -22.88 -2.84 -8.05
CA PRO A 189 -22.39 -3.38 -9.31
C PRO A 189 -22.04 -2.29 -10.33
N GLU A 190 -22.97 -1.39 -10.64
CA GLU A 190 -22.76 -0.37 -11.66
C GLU A 190 -21.83 0.76 -11.20
N GLY A 191 -22.01 1.25 -9.97
CA GLY A 191 -21.18 2.34 -9.45
C GLY A 191 -19.71 1.95 -9.35
N SER A 192 -19.43 0.71 -8.92
CA SER A 192 -18.07 0.25 -8.66
C SER A 192 -17.24 0.16 -9.93
N ARG A 193 -17.85 0.07 -11.12
CA ARG A 193 -17.13 0.11 -12.41
C ARG A 193 -16.19 1.31 -12.53
N LYS A 194 -16.54 2.45 -11.93
CA LYS A 194 -15.72 3.68 -11.94
C LYS A 194 -14.39 3.55 -11.19
N LEU A 195 -14.29 2.59 -10.27
CA LEU A 195 -13.08 2.32 -9.49
C LEU A 195 -12.12 1.41 -10.26
N PHE A 196 -12.58 0.75 -11.32
CA PHE A 196 -11.79 -0.20 -12.09
C PHE A 196 -11.59 0.27 -13.52
N LEU A 197 -10.67 -0.39 -14.22
CA LEU A 197 -10.35 -0.10 -15.61
C LEU A 197 -11.47 -0.67 -16.51
N GLN A 198 -12.38 0.23 -16.92
CA GLN A 198 -13.62 -0.10 -17.62
C GLN A 198 -13.81 0.88 -18.78
N PHE A 199 -13.60 0.40 -20.01
CA PHE A 199 -13.76 1.18 -21.24
C PHE A 199 -14.51 0.42 -22.31
N LYS A 200 -15.37 1.12 -23.03
CA LYS A 200 -15.94 0.62 -24.29
C LYS A 200 -14.91 0.76 -25.43
N PRO A 201 -15.07 0.01 -26.53
CA PRO A 201 -14.30 0.24 -27.75
C PRO A 201 -14.28 1.71 -28.16
N GLY A 202 -13.09 2.23 -28.46
CA GLY A 202 -12.88 3.63 -28.87
C GLY A 202 -12.84 4.68 -27.76
N GLU A 203 -13.09 4.35 -26.49
CA GLU A 203 -13.05 5.34 -25.39
C GLU A 203 -11.63 5.70 -24.93
N ASN A 204 -10.64 4.83 -25.20
CA ASN A 204 -9.27 5.07 -24.81
C ASN A 204 -8.26 4.53 -25.85
N PRO A 205 -7.24 5.31 -26.25
CA PRO A 205 -6.27 4.89 -27.26
C PRO A 205 -5.38 3.71 -26.83
N ASN A 206 -5.13 3.53 -25.53
CA ASN A 206 -4.38 2.39 -25.01
C ASN A 206 -5.23 1.12 -24.93
N TYR A 207 -6.57 1.25 -25.02
CA TYR A 207 -7.53 0.15 -25.01
C TYR A 207 -8.52 0.31 -26.18
N PRO A 208 -8.06 0.23 -27.45
CA PRO A 208 -8.89 0.56 -28.61
C PRO A 208 -10.11 -0.36 -28.76
N GLN A 209 -9.99 -1.61 -28.30
CA GLN A 209 -11.07 -2.60 -28.30
C GLN A 209 -11.93 -2.56 -27.02
N GLY A 210 -11.72 -1.57 -26.16
CA GLY A 210 -12.30 -1.53 -24.82
C GLY A 210 -11.62 -2.54 -23.88
N VAL A 211 -12.02 -2.48 -22.61
CA VAL A 211 -11.55 -3.37 -21.55
C VAL A 211 -12.60 -3.44 -20.45
N GLU A 212 -12.87 -4.64 -19.94
CA GLU A 212 -13.64 -4.84 -18.71
C GLU A 212 -12.76 -5.56 -17.69
N ASP A 213 -11.89 -4.79 -17.04
CA ASP A 213 -10.98 -5.31 -16.02
C ASP A 213 -11.56 -5.07 -14.64
N ASN A 214 -11.64 -6.13 -13.84
CA ASN A 214 -12.20 -6.11 -12.48
C ASN A 214 -11.12 -6.23 -11.39
N THR A 215 -9.85 -6.14 -11.76
CA THR A 215 -8.70 -6.22 -10.86
C THR A 215 -7.94 -4.90 -10.83
N HIS A 216 -7.70 -4.30 -12.00
CA HIS A 216 -6.88 -3.09 -12.11
C HIS A 216 -7.71 -1.81 -12.00
N PHE A 217 -7.14 -0.81 -11.35
CA PHE A 217 -7.87 0.40 -10.96
C PHE A 217 -7.79 1.50 -12.01
N SER A 218 -8.86 2.29 -12.07
CA SER A 218 -8.83 3.64 -12.64
C SER A 218 -8.04 4.58 -11.70
N PRO A 219 -7.72 5.83 -12.10
CA PRO A 219 -7.10 6.79 -11.19
C PRO A 219 -7.94 7.05 -9.94
N LEU A 220 -9.27 7.14 -10.09
CA LEU A 220 -10.19 7.29 -8.96
C LEU A 220 -10.14 6.07 -8.03
N GLY A 221 -10.11 4.85 -8.60
CA GLY A 221 -10.00 3.63 -7.80
C GLY A 221 -8.70 3.59 -7.01
N ALA A 222 -7.58 3.89 -7.65
CA ALA A 222 -6.27 3.93 -7.02
C ALA A 222 -6.24 4.92 -5.84
N GLU A 223 -6.83 6.11 -6.00
CA GLU A 223 -6.91 7.12 -4.94
C GLU A 223 -7.76 6.62 -3.76
N VAL A 224 -8.92 5.99 -4.05
CA VAL A 224 -9.79 5.42 -3.01
C VAL A 224 -9.06 4.31 -2.24
N MET A 225 -8.37 3.39 -2.93
CA MET A 225 -7.65 2.30 -2.27
C MET A 225 -6.44 2.79 -1.45
N ALA A 226 -5.74 3.82 -1.93
CA ALA A 226 -4.70 4.48 -1.14
C ALA A 226 -5.27 5.15 0.12
N GLY A 227 -6.46 5.74 0.02
CA GLY A 227 -7.21 6.25 1.17
C GLY A 227 -7.49 5.18 2.22
N LEU A 228 -7.88 3.96 1.81
CA LEU A 228 -8.10 2.83 2.73
C LEU A 228 -6.80 2.40 3.44
N ALA A 229 -5.66 2.45 2.75
CA ALA A 229 -4.36 2.21 3.38
C ALA A 229 -4.07 3.27 4.45
N VAL A 230 -4.34 4.55 4.17
CA VAL A 230 -4.17 5.66 5.11
C VAL A 230 -5.11 5.55 6.33
N GLU A 231 -6.34 5.08 6.15
CA GLU A 231 -7.21 4.74 7.28
C GLU A 231 -6.59 3.64 8.14
N GLY A 232 -6.07 2.59 7.51
CA GLY A 232 -5.36 1.50 8.20
C GLY A 232 -4.16 1.98 9.01
N ILE A 233 -3.37 2.92 8.47
CA ILE A 233 -2.25 3.55 9.20
C ILE A 233 -2.74 4.18 10.51
N ARG A 234 -3.89 4.85 10.50
CA ARG A 234 -4.47 5.48 11.71
C ARG A 234 -5.01 4.43 12.67
N GLU A 235 -5.74 3.44 12.19
CA GLU A 235 -6.34 2.37 13.00
C GLU A 235 -5.29 1.54 13.74
N GLN A 236 -4.19 1.22 13.05
CA GLN A 236 -3.04 0.50 13.61
C GLN A 236 -2.13 1.39 14.47
N LYS A 237 -2.44 2.69 14.59
CA LYS A 237 -1.66 3.68 15.35
C LYS A 237 -0.17 3.69 14.95
N LEU A 238 0.11 3.52 13.66
CA LEU A 238 1.49 3.52 13.18
C LEU A 238 2.11 4.90 13.38
N GLY A 239 3.42 4.93 13.61
CA GLY A 239 4.16 6.19 13.76
C GLY A 239 4.02 7.12 12.54
N LEU A 240 3.72 6.57 11.36
CA LEU A 240 3.41 7.33 10.14
C LEU A 240 2.20 8.26 10.27
N ALA A 241 1.24 7.95 11.14
CA ALA A 241 -0.01 8.71 11.25
C ALA A 241 0.22 10.19 11.59
N LYS A 242 1.33 10.52 12.28
CA LYS A 242 1.69 11.89 12.65
C LYS A 242 2.12 12.78 11.48
N PHE A 243 2.47 12.17 10.35
CA PHE A 243 2.94 12.86 9.13
C PHE A 243 1.89 12.92 8.02
N LEU A 244 0.69 12.39 8.28
CA LEU A 244 -0.41 12.50 7.33
C LEU A 244 -0.84 13.96 7.21
N LYS A 245 -0.93 14.46 5.98
CA LYS A 245 -1.50 15.77 5.70
C LYS A 245 -2.91 15.83 6.28
N ARG A 246 -3.24 16.96 6.92
CA ARG A 246 -4.61 17.22 7.33
C ARG A 246 -5.48 17.26 6.07
N PRO A 247 -6.67 16.63 6.07
CA PRO A 247 -7.61 16.86 4.99
C PRO A 247 -7.87 18.37 4.89
N PRO A 248 -8.03 18.93 3.69
CA PRO A 248 -8.42 20.34 3.55
C PRO A 248 -9.69 20.56 4.37
N ARG A 249 -9.68 21.56 5.28
CA ARG A 249 -10.89 21.90 6.05
C ARG A 249 -12.00 22.21 5.07
N ASN A 250 -13.07 21.43 5.08
CA ASN A 250 -14.24 21.74 4.28
C ASN A 250 -14.87 23.04 4.81
N GLU A 251 -15.44 23.88 3.94
CA GLU A 251 -16.22 25.06 4.35
C GLU A 251 -17.37 24.72 5.32
N ARG A 252 -17.80 23.45 5.37
CA ARG A 252 -18.79 22.93 6.32
C ARG A 252 -18.24 22.82 7.76
N ASP A 253 -16.95 22.51 7.92
CA ASP A 253 -16.32 22.49 9.25
C ASP A 253 -16.22 23.90 9.85
N ARG A 254 -16.19 24.95 9.02
CA ARG A 254 -16.28 26.35 9.48
C ARG A 254 -17.68 26.69 10.04
N ARG A 255 -18.70 25.89 9.73
CA ARG A 255 -20.10 26.07 10.18
C ARG A 255 -20.53 25.08 11.27
N GLY A 256 -19.64 24.23 11.78
CA GLY A 256 -19.93 23.35 12.94
C GLY A 256 -20.72 22.08 12.64
N GLU A 257 -20.89 21.68 11.38
CA GLU A 257 -21.66 20.49 11.00
C GLU A 257 -20.74 19.28 10.72
N SER A 258 -20.21 18.67 11.77
CA SER A 258 -19.38 17.46 11.67
C SER A 258 -20.20 16.19 11.86
N LYS A 259 -20.37 15.40 10.80
CA LYS A 259 -20.58 13.94 10.86
C LYS A 259 -19.67 13.28 9.86
N GLY A 260 -18.66 12.56 10.38
CA GLY A 260 -17.92 11.43 9.78
C GLY A 260 -17.41 11.60 8.35
N PHE A 261 -16.15 11.24 8.11
CA PHE A 261 -15.57 11.13 6.77
C PHE A 261 -16.23 9.98 6.00
N GLY A 262 -17.48 10.18 5.57
CA GLY A 262 -18.18 9.36 4.60
C GLY A 262 -17.97 10.01 3.25
N LEU A 263 -17.29 9.30 2.35
CA LEU A 263 -17.10 9.71 0.96
C LEU A 263 -18.47 9.82 0.27
N ARG A 264 -19.15 10.96 0.41
CA ARG A 264 -20.42 11.22 -0.27
C ARG A 264 -20.11 11.53 -1.74
N LEU A 265 -20.17 10.48 -2.55
CA LEU A 265 -20.28 10.53 -4.01
C LEU A 265 -21.28 11.62 -4.42
N ARG A 266 -20.78 12.70 -5.02
CA ARG A 266 -21.64 13.62 -5.76
C ARG A 266 -22.22 12.85 -6.95
N ARG A 267 -23.50 12.49 -6.88
CA ARG A 267 -24.33 12.25 -8.06
C ARG A 267 -24.43 13.59 -8.80
N ARG A 268 -23.52 13.85 -9.75
CA ARG A 268 -23.84 14.78 -10.83
C ARG A 268 -24.75 14.02 -11.79
N ARG A 269 -25.97 14.53 -11.94
CA ARG A 269 -26.88 14.19 -13.04
C ARG A 269 -26.25 14.59 -14.36
#